data_AF-A0A2A4TML1-F1
#
_entry.id   AF-A0A2A4TML1-F1
#
_cell.length_a   1.000
_cell.length_b   1.000
_cell.length_c   1.000
_cell.angle_alpha   90.00
_cell.angle_beta   90.00
_cell.angle_gamma   90.00
#
_symmetry.space_group_name_H-M   'P 1'
#
loop_
_entity.id
_entity.type
_entity.pdbx_description
1 polymer ?
#
loop_
_entity_poly.entity_id
_entity_poly.type
_entity_poly.pdbx_seq_one_letter_code
_entity_poly.pdbx_strand_id
1 'polypeptide(L)'
;MRKNIDIDDITLTKLKVISAFENLSVKALMEKAVRFFVEHKEKEQYDNMSQEAREDAGLYILMQQADKNDLVNRDEIMNILDE
;
A
#
# COMPACT_ATOMS: atom_id res chain seq x y z
N MET A 1 2.41 18.42 7.00
CA MET A 1 1.14 19.18 7.16
C MET A 1 0.50 18.80 8.50
N ARG A 2 -0.10 19.73 9.23
CA ARG A 2 -0.93 19.41 10.41
C ARG A 2 -2.40 19.35 9.98
N LYS A 3 -3.14 18.34 10.46
CA LYS A 3 -4.58 18.17 10.24
C LYS A 3 -5.25 18.14 11.61
N ASN A 4 -6.33 18.90 11.77
CA ASN A 4 -7.15 18.87 12.98
C ASN A 4 -8.29 17.85 12.75
N ILE A 5 -8.52 16.99 13.72
CA ILE A 5 -9.52 15.92 13.65
C ILE A 5 -10.41 16.07 14.89
N ASP A 6 -11.71 16.26 14.68
CA ASP A 6 -12.70 16.22 15.76
C ASP A 6 -13.06 14.77 16.07
N ILE A 7 -13.08 14.45 17.36
CA ILE A 7 -13.34 13.11 17.89
C ILE A 7 -14.29 13.26 19.06
N ASP A 8 -15.26 12.36 19.18
CA ASP A 8 -16.17 12.33 20.32
C ASP A 8 -15.46 11.94 21.63
N ASP A 9 -16.00 12.40 22.75
CA ASP A 9 -15.39 12.22 24.06
C ASP A 9 -15.26 10.73 24.47
N ILE A 10 -16.17 9.88 24.00
CA ILE A 10 -16.15 8.45 24.30
C ILE A 10 -14.95 7.80 23.61
N THR A 11 -14.76 8.10 22.32
CA THR A 11 -13.62 7.62 21.54
C THR A 11 -12.31 8.19 22.08
N LEU A 12 -12.25 9.48 22.44
CA LEU A 12 -11.06 10.08 23.05
C LEU A 12 -10.66 9.37 24.35
N THR A 13 -11.65 9.03 25.19
CA THR A 13 -11.41 8.31 26.46
C THR A 13 -10.83 6.93 26.20
N LYS A 14 -11.40 6.16 25.28
CA LYS A 14 -10.87 4.84 24.87
C LYS A 14 -9.45 4.96 24.33
N LEU A 15 -9.19 5.98 23.51
CA LEU A 15 -7.88 6.20 22.89
C LEU A 15 -6.80 6.51 23.94
N LYS A 16 -7.13 7.29 24.96
CA LYS A 16 -6.24 7.55 26.11
C LYS A 16 -5.93 6.28 26.88
N VAL A 17 -6.93 5.44 27.14
CA VAL A 17 -6.74 4.16 27.84
C VAL A 17 -5.81 3.25 27.04
N ILE A 18 -6.07 3.07 25.74
CA ILE A 18 -5.21 2.26 24.86
C ILE A 18 -3.79 2.83 24.80
N SER A 19 -3.65 4.16 24.70
CA SER A 19 -2.34 4.81 24.66
C SER A 19 -1.51 4.55 25.92
N ALA A 20 -2.17 4.46 27.09
CA ALA A 20 -1.52 4.13 28.35
C ALA A 20 -1.07 2.65 28.39
N PHE A 21 -1.87 1.74 27.85
CA PHE A 21 -1.52 0.32 27.74
C PHE A 21 -0.37 0.06 26.77
N GLU A 22 -0.37 0.72 25.61
CA GLU A 22 0.69 0.57 24.60
C GLU A 22 1.94 1.42 24.91
N ASN A 23 1.91 2.23 25.97
CA ASN A 23 2.96 3.19 26.32
C ASN A 23 3.32 4.14 25.15
N LEU A 24 2.29 4.62 24.45
CA LEU A 24 2.39 5.52 23.30
C LEU A 24 1.65 6.82 23.58
N SER A 25 2.01 7.89 22.87
CA SER A 25 1.17 9.10 22.88
C SER A 25 -0.11 8.87 22.07
N VAL A 26 -1.20 9.54 22.46
CA VAL A 26 -2.47 9.57 21.71
C VAL A 26 -2.23 9.90 20.24
N LYS A 27 -1.33 10.85 19.95
CA LYS A 27 -0.93 11.20 18.58
C LYS A 27 -0.27 10.04 17.85
N ALA A 28 0.71 9.38 18.46
CA ALA A 28 1.41 8.25 17.84
C ALA A 28 0.46 7.07 17.58
N LEU A 29 -0.47 6.82 18.49
CA LEU A 29 -1.51 5.81 18.32
C LEU A 29 -2.43 6.15 17.12
N MET A 30 -2.84 7.42 17.00
CA MET A 30 -3.64 7.88 15.86
C MET A 30 -2.89 7.77 14.53
N GLU A 31 -1.61 8.15 14.48
CA GLU A 31 -0.79 8.02 13.27
C GLU A 31 -0.64 6.55 12.84
N LYS A 32 -0.46 5.64 13.81
CA LYS A 32 -0.42 4.19 13.58
C LYS A 32 -1.76 3.68 13.05
N ALA A 33 -2.88 4.09 13.64
CA ALA A 33 -4.21 3.70 13.20
C ALA A 33 -4.54 4.17 11.78
N VAL A 34 -4.20 5.42 11.45
CA VAL A 34 -4.42 5.97 10.09
C VAL A 34 -3.57 5.22 9.07
N ARG A 35 -2.29 4.97 9.37
CA ARG A 35 -1.41 4.21 8.48
C ARG A 35 -1.95 2.81 8.21
N PHE A 36 -2.32 2.10 9.28
CA PHE A 36 -2.91 0.77 9.19
C PHE A 36 -4.19 0.78 8.36
N PHE A 37 -5.07 1.77 8.54
CA PHE A 37 -6.31 1.87 7.78
C PHE A 37 -6.05 2.07 6.27
N VAL A 38 -5.09 2.94 5.91
CA VAL A 38 -4.73 3.16 4.50
C VAL A 38 -4.16 1.89 3.89
N GLU A 39 -3.16 1.27 4.52
CA GLU A 39 -2.55 0.02 4.04
C GLU A 39 -3.58 -1.11 3.89
N HIS A 40 -4.49 -1.24 4.86
CA HIS A 40 -5.57 -2.21 4.78
C HIS A 40 -6.51 -1.91 3.61
N LYS A 41 -6.88 -0.65 3.38
CA LYS A 41 -7.79 -0.26 2.30
C LYS A 41 -7.16 -0.37 0.92
N GLU A 42 -5.86 -0.15 0.79
CA GLU A 42 -5.11 -0.41 -0.44
C GLU A 42 -5.13 -1.90 -0.76
N LYS A 43 -4.86 -2.74 0.25
CA LYS A 43 -4.92 -4.19 0.08
C LYS A 43 -6.32 -4.69 -0.27
N GLU A 44 -7.35 -4.20 0.43
CA GLU A 44 -8.75 -4.57 0.15
C GLU A 44 -9.16 -4.17 -1.27
N GLN A 45 -8.72 -3.01 -1.77
CA GLN A 45 -8.95 -2.62 -3.16
C GLN A 45 -8.25 -3.56 -4.13
N TYR A 46 -6.99 -3.92 -3.87
CA TYR A 46 -6.25 -4.87 -4.69
C TYR A 46 -6.91 -6.26 -4.72
N ASP A 47 -7.35 -6.76 -3.57
CA ASP A 47 -8.00 -8.08 -3.45
C ASP A 47 -9.39 -8.10 -4.13
N ASN A 48 -10.08 -6.95 -4.17
CA ASN A 48 -11.37 -6.80 -4.83
C ASN A 48 -11.27 -6.54 -6.35
N MET A 49 -10.07 -6.36 -6.91
CA MET A 49 -9.89 -6.24 -8.35
C MET A 49 -10.17 -7.58 -9.04
N SER A 50 -10.78 -7.52 -10.23
CA SER A 50 -10.87 -8.68 -11.11
C SER A 50 -9.47 -9.21 -11.43
N GLN A 51 -9.39 -10.48 -11.81
CA GLN A 51 -8.11 -11.09 -12.17
C GLN A 51 -7.40 -10.30 -13.27
N GLU A 52 -8.13 -9.93 -14.34
CA GLU A 52 -7.63 -9.12 -15.45
C GLU A 52 -7.07 -7.77 -14.97
N ALA A 53 -7.79 -7.07 -14.08
CA ALA A 53 -7.32 -5.79 -13.54
C ALA A 53 -6.06 -5.93 -12.66
N ARG A 54 -5.89 -7.07 -11.95
CA ARG A 54 -4.66 -7.36 -11.20
C ARG A 54 -3.48 -7.69 -12.10
N GLU A 55 -3.72 -8.43 -13.17
CA GLU A 55 -2.71 -8.74 -14.19
C GLU A 55 -2.23 -7.47 -14.88
N ASP A 56 -3.15 -6.58 -15.27
CA ASP A 56 -2.82 -5.26 -15.83
C ASP A 56 -2.01 -4.41 -14.85
N ALA A 57 -2.44 -4.32 -13.58
CA ALA A 57 -1.70 -3.59 -12.55
C ALA A 57 -0.29 -4.18 -12.34
N GLY A 58 -0.15 -5.50 -12.37
CA GLY A 58 1.13 -6.20 -12.31
C GLY A 58 2.02 -5.86 -13.50
N LEU A 59 1.46 -5.89 -14.72
CA LEU A 59 2.17 -5.52 -15.93
C LEU A 59 2.68 -4.06 -15.87
N TYR A 60 1.84 -3.13 -15.42
CA TYR A 60 2.23 -1.73 -15.22
C TYR A 60 3.40 -1.59 -14.26
N ILE A 61 3.41 -2.32 -13.14
CA ILE A 61 4.51 -2.30 -12.17
C ILE A 61 5.80 -2.83 -12.80
N LEU A 62 5.73 -3.94 -13.56
CA LEU A 62 6.88 -4.51 -14.27
C LEU A 62 7.46 -3.51 -15.28
N MET A 63 6.60 -2.82 -16.02
CA MET A 63 7.02 -1.78 -16.98
C MET A 63 7.69 -0.58 -16.30
N GLN A 64 7.35 -0.25 -15.05
CA GLN A 64 8.01 0.82 -14.31
C GLN A 64 9.42 0.43 -13.84
N GLN A 65 9.65 -0.86 -13.58
CA GLN A 65 10.94 -1.39 -13.12
C GLN A 65 11.90 -1.72 -14.28
N ALA A 66 11.38 -1.89 -15.49
CA ALA A 66 12.18 -2.17 -16.68
C ALA A 66 13.09 -0.98 -17.04
N ASP A 67 14.38 -1.26 -17.23
CA ASP A 67 15.31 -0.27 -17.79
C ASP A 67 14.97 -0.04 -19.26
N LYS A 68 14.58 1.19 -19.60
CA LYS A 68 14.18 1.57 -20.96
C LYS A 68 15.34 1.55 -21.96
N ASN A 69 16.58 1.46 -21.48
CA ASN A 69 17.77 1.44 -22.32
C ASN A 69 18.35 0.02 -22.48
N ASP A 70 17.80 -0.96 -21.76
CA ASP A 70 18.21 -2.36 -21.90
C ASP A 70 17.51 -2.96 -23.13
N LEU A 71 18.21 -2.92 -24.25
CA LEU A 71 17.74 -3.39 -25.55
C LEU A 71 18.46 -4.67 -25.92
N VAL A 72 17.70 -5.69 -26.32
CA VAL A 72 18.22 -6.97 -26.81
C VAL A 72 17.91 -7.13 -28.29
N ASN A 73 18.74 -7.87 -29.00
CA ASN A 73 18.54 -8.12 -30.42
C ASN A 73 17.42 -9.14 -30.63
N ARG A 74 16.73 -9.04 -31.77
CA ARG A 74 15.62 -9.95 -32.11
C ARG A 74 16.04 -11.42 -32.05
N ASP A 75 17.23 -11.74 -32.53
CA ASP A 75 17.71 -13.12 -32.60
C ASP A 75 17.91 -13.72 -31.19
N GLU A 76 18.32 -12.90 -30.22
CA GLU A 76 18.45 -13.31 -28.82
C GLU A 76 17.08 -13.60 -28.19
N ILE A 77 16.06 -12.78 -28.47
CA ILE A 77 14.68 -13.02 -28.03
C ILE A 77 14.13 -14.33 -28.62
N MET A 78 14.33 -14.56 -29.93
CA MET A 78 13.78 -15.74 -30.59
C MET A 78 14.42 -17.03 -30.07
N ASN A 79 15.72 -17.01 -29.79
CA ASN A 79 16.40 -18.16 -29.19
C ASN A 79 15.87 -18.51 -27.78
N ILE A 80 15.44 -17.52 -26.98
CA ILE A 80 14.85 -17.75 -25.65
C ILE A 80 13.44 -18.33 -25.75
N LEU A 81 12.66 -17.95 -26.77
CA LEU A 81 11.28 -18.40 -26.96
C LEU A 81 11.15 -19.80 -27.57
N ASP A 82 12.22 -20.28 -28.21
CA ASP A 82 12.29 -21.60 -28.86
C ASP A 82 12.76 -22.72 -27.89
N GLU A 83 13.02 -22.41 -26.60
CA GLU A 83 13.23 -23.38 -25.49
C GLU A 83 11.90 -23.77 -24.81
#